data_AF-A0A0F8A5D1-F1
#
_entry.id   AF-A0A0F8A5D1-F1
#
_cell.length_a   1.000
_cell.length_b   1.000
_cell.length_c   1.000
_cell.angle_alpha   90.00
_cell.angle_beta   90.00
_cell.angle_gamma   90.00
#
_symmetry.space_group_name_H-M   'P 1'
#
loop_
_entity.id
_entity.type
_entity.pdbx_description
1 polymer ?
#
loop_
_entity_poly.entity_id
_entity_poly.type
_entity_poly.pdbx_seq_one_letter_code
_entity_poly.pdbx_strand_id
1 'polypeptide(L)'
;MAITILPQPSIEGTTKAEAQESAVGLFRSIYPEGTGLRIVQTSFPFSDGDKIIPYSNGFVDTVQQDLHLEIRTDDVWLVILSQLSFFVNANAESLQDTFVCYKDKRELILDVRPLGLDQMDAGYAAQIMADTVFGALKDSDYGSWMMPDFSITSHSDRSTAAAMFLGAMKAYFDSSILCGCDFPSVTLHGERSGNVPSG
;
A
#
# COMPACT_ATOMS: atom_id res chain seq x y z
N MET A 1 -10.90 -17.18 -21.61
CA MET A 1 -10.69 -18.42 -20.82
C MET A 1 -9.19 -18.68 -20.82
N ALA A 2 -8.53 -18.57 -19.67
CA ALA A 2 -7.10 -18.85 -19.58
C ALA A 2 -6.87 -20.35 -19.78
N ILE A 3 -5.88 -20.71 -20.60
CA ILE A 3 -5.47 -22.11 -20.80
C ILE A 3 -4.24 -22.31 -19.94
N THR A 4 -4.40 -23.07 -18.84
CA THR A 4 -3.27 -23.47 -18.00
C THR A 4 -2.78 -24.84 -18.47
N ILE A 5 -1.55 -24.91 -18.96
CA ILE A 5 -0.88 -26.17 -19.29
C ILE A 5 -0.08 -26.60 -18.07
N LEU A 6 -0.51 -27.66 -17.40
CA LEU A 6 0.19 -28.24 -16.26
C LEU A 6 1.05 -29.43 -16.72
N PRO A 7 2.32 -29.53 -16.28
CA PRO A 7 3.13 -30.71 -16.53
C PRO A 7 2.50 -31.95 -15.89
N GLN A 8 2.57 -33.10 -16.58
CA GLN A 8 2.15 -34.40 -16.05
C GLN A 8 3.34 -35.38 -16.05
N PRO A 9 3.76 -35.93 -14.89
CA PRO A 9 3.22 -35.68 -13.55
C PRO A 9 3.50 -34.25 -13.05
N SER A 10 2.76 -33.81 -12.02
CA SER A 10 3.01 -32.54 -11.36
C SER A 10 4.43 -32.52 -10.80
N ILE A 11 5.27 -31.62 -11.33
CA ILE A 11 6.63 -31.41 -10.83
C ILE A 11 6.55 -30.37 -9.73
N GLU A 12 6.78 -30.80 -8.48
CA GLU A 12 6.92 -29.90 -7.35
C GLU A 12 8.40 -29.57 -7.13
N GLY A 13 8.74 -28.29 -7.06
CA GLY A 13 10.08 -27.85 -6.72
C GLY A 13 10.42 -28.18 -5.27
N THR A 14 11.61 -28.72 -5.03
CA THR A 14 12.11 -28.92 -3.65
C THR A 14 12.93 -27.73 -3.21
N THR A 15 12.70 -27.24 -1.98
CA THR A 15 13.49 -26.15 -1.38
C THR A 15 14.14 -26.55 -0.06
N LYS A 16 15.25 -25.89 0.28
CA LYS A 16 15.83 -25.87 1.63
C LYS A 16 15.41 -24.65 2.45
N ALA A 17 14.75 -23.67 1.82
CA ALA A 17 14.29 -22.46 2.46
C ALA A 17 13.05 -22.75 3.32
N GLU A 18 12.96 -22.05 4.44
CA GLU A 18 11.88 -22.24 5.40
C GLU A 18 10.62 -21.51 4.95
N ALA A 19 9.52 -22.26 4.84
CA ALA A 19 8.21 -21.68 4.58
C ALA A 19 7.79 -20.78 5.73
N GLN A 20 7.12 -19.68 5.40
CA GLN A 20 6.63 -18.70 6.36
C GLN A 20 5.12 -18.87 6.54
N GLU A 21 4.69 -18.90 7.80
CA GLU A 21 3.29 -19.09 8.20
C GLU A 21 2.60 -17.79 8.63
N SER A 22 3.31 -16.66 8.56
CA SER A 22 2.74 -15.35 8.91
C SER A 22 3.34 -14.20 8.11
N ALA A 23 2.58 -13.11 7.98
CA ALA A 23 2.99 -11.91 7.26
C ALA A 23 4.24 -11.28 7.89
N VAL A 24 4.29 -11.33 9.22
CA VAL A 24 5.41 -10.81 10.01
C VAL A 24 6.67 -11.64 9.77
N GLY A 25 6.55 -12.98 9.74
CA GLY A 25 7.66 -13.87 9.42
C GLY A 25 8.19 -13.62 8.01
N LEU A 26 7.28 -13.54 7.03
CA LEU A 26 7.60 -13.22 5.65
C LEU A 26 8.32 -11.87 5.53
N PHE A 27 7.75 -10.81 6.09
CA PHE A 27 8.34 -9.48 6.06
C PHE A 27 9.75 -9.43 6.67
N ARG A 28 9.96 -10.09 7.82
CA ARG A 28 11.28 -10.14 8.47
C ARG A 28 12.30 -10.96 7.70
N SER A 29 11.87 -12.00 6.99
CA SER A 29 12.76 -12.84 6.18
C SER A 29 13.31 -12.09 4.96
N ILE A 30 12.48 -11.24 4.33
CA ILE A 30 12.86 -10.47 3.14
C ILE A 30 13.52 -9.14 3.49
N TYR A 31 13.19 -8.57 4.66
CA TYR A 31 13.70 -7.28 5.10
C TYR A 31 14.14 -7.32 6.57
N PRO A 32 15.31 -7.93 6.86
CA PRO A 32 15.80 -8.12 8.24
C PRO A 32 16.06 -6.81 8.99
N GLU A 33 16.40 -5.73 8.27
CA GLU A 33 16.63 -4.41 8.86
C GLU A 33 15.34 -3.74 9.36
N GLY A 34 14.17 -4.22 8.92
CA GLY A 34 12.86 -3.70 9.32
C GLY A 34 12.34 -4.22 10.66
N THR A 35 13.17 -4.81 11.51
CA THR A 35 12.75 -5.45 12.78
C THR A 35 12.00 -4.52 13.74
N GLY A 36 12.19 -3.20 13.64
CA GLY A 36 11.46 -2.19 14.42
C GLY A 36 10.12 -1.75 13.83
N LEU A 37 9.76 -2.18 12.61
CA LEU A 37 8.52 -1.78 11.95
C LEU A 37 7.36 -2.67 12.37
N ARG A 38 6.24 -2.03 12.71
CA ARG A 38 4.97 -2.71 12.98
C ARG A 38 4.18 -2.84 11.68
N ILE A 39 3.72 -4.05 11.36
CA ILE A 39 2.73 -4.28 10.31
C ILE A 39 1.38 -3.78 10.82
N VAL A 40 0.80 -2.79 10.15
CA VAL A 40 -0.52 -2.24 10.48
C VAL A 40 -1.61 -3.11 9.87
N GLN A 41 -1.44 -3.51 8.61
CA GLN A 41 -2.35 -4.38 7.86
C GLN A 41 -1.58 -5.26 6.87
N THR A 42 -2.19 -6.38 6.47
CA THR A 42 -1.62 -7.32 5.49
C THR A 42 -2.74 -7.90 4.62
N SER A 43 -2.47 -8.02 3.31
CA SER A 43 -3.35 -8.69 2.35
C SER A 43 -3.02 -10.17 2.18
N PHE A 44 -1.90 -10.64 2.71
CA PHE A 44 -1.49 -12.04 2.57
C PHE A 44 -2.48 -12.99 3.26
N PRO A 45 -3.09 -13.93 2.53
CA PRO A 45 -3.93 -14.95 3.10
C PRO A 45 -3.04 -16.04 3.69
N PHE A 46 -2.81 -16.00 4.99
CA PHE A 46 -2.23 -17.16 5.69
C PHE A 46 -3.39 -18.08 6.07
N SER A 47 -3.86 -18.84 5.08
CA SER A 47 -4.82 -19.93 5.29
C SER A 47 -4.09 -21.18 5.79
N ASP A 48 -4.81 -22.08 6.45
CA ASP A 48 -4.25 -23.34 6.94
C ASP A 48 -3.88 -24.25 5.75
N GLY A 49 -2.60 -24.23 5.34
CA GLY A 49 -2.06 -25.05 4.25
C GLY A 49 -1.18 -24.31 3.22
N ASP A 50 -1.28 -22.98 3.12
CA ASP A 50 -0.51 -22.20 2.15
C ASP A 50 0.92 -21.94 2.67
N LYS A 51 1.91 -22.58 2.05
CA LYS A 51 3.34 -22.42 2.38
C LYS A 51 3.97 -21.37 1.47
N ILE A 52 4.19 -20.16 1.98
CA ILE A 52 4.90 -19.10 1.24
C ILE A 52 6.38 -19.21 1.54
N ILE A 53 7.21 -19.41 0.51
CA ILE A 53 8.67 -19.48 0.67
C ILE A 53 9.29 -18.19 0.11
N PRO A 54 9.93 -17.35 0.96
CA PRO A 54 10.57 -16.12 0.51
C PRO A 54 11.86 -16.42 -0.26
N TYR A 55 12.00 -15.78 -1.42
CA TYR A 55 13.23 -15.78 -2.21
C TYR A 55 13.53 -14.36 -2.69
N SER A 56 14.78 -13.92 -2.51
CA SER A 56 15.21 -12.57 -2.95
C SER A 56 15.07 -12.38 -4.46
N ASN A 57 15.28 -13.44 -5.27
CA ASN A 57 15.15 -13.42 -6.72
C ASN A 57 14.08 -14.42 -7.20
N GLY A 58 13.01 -14.62 -6.42
CA GLY A 58 12.03 -15.70 -6.63
C GLY A 58 11.51 -15.79 -8.08
N PHE A 59 11.25 -14.67 -8.75
CA PHE A 59 10.85 -14.67 -10.16
C PHE A 59 11.93 -15.25 -11.08
N VAL A 60 13.17 -14.75 -10.98
CA VAL A 60 14.30 -15.20 -11.83
C VAL A 60 14.62 -16.66 -11.56
N ASP A 61 14.63 -17.06 -10.28
CA ASP A 61 14.90 -18.42 -9.88
C ASP A 61 13.82 -19.38 -10.39
N THR A 62 12.54 -18.98 -10.34
CA THR A 62 11.42 -19.77 -10.88
C THR A 62 11.55 -19.97 -12.39
N VAL A 63 11.93 -18.92 -13.13
CA VAL A 63 12.18 -19.00 -14.58
C VAL A 63 13.38 -19.92 -14.88
N GLN A 64 14.46 -19.84 -14.11
CA GLN A 64 15.66 -20.66 -14.33
C GLN A 64 15.46 -22.14 -13.97
N GLN A 65 14.53 -22.45 -13.07
CA GLN A 65 14.25 -23.82 -12.62
C GLN A 65 13.22 -24.54 -13.48
N ASP A 66 12.73 -23.91 -14.57
CA ASP A 66 11.68 -24.44 -15.45
C ASP A 66 10.41 -24.87 -14.66
N LEU A 67 10.15 -24.21 -13.52
CA LEU A 67 8.98 -24.47 -12.70
C LEU A 67 7.71 -23.87 -13.33
N HIS A 68 6.55 -24.33 -12.87
CA HIS A 68 5.28 -23.76 -13.31
C HIS A 68 5.18 -22.30 -12.86
N LEU A 69 5.24 -21.39 -13.83
CA LEU A 69 5.19 -19.95 -13.61
C LEU A 69 3.79 -19.43 -13.88
N GLU A 70 3.14 -18.93 -12.83
CA GLU A 70 1.87 -18.20 -12.92
C GLU A 70 2.15 -16.71 -12.71
N ILE A 71 1.72 -15.89 -13.68
CA ILE A 71 1.84 -14.43 -13.61
C ILE A 71 0.44 -13.85 -13.79
N ARG A 72 -0.02 -13.04 -12.85
CA ARG A 72 -1.30 -12.34 -12.98
C ARG A 72 -1.09 -11.05 -13.77
N THR A 73 -2.13 -10.64 -14.50
CA THR A 73 -2.07 -9.38 -15.27
C THR A 73 -1.87 -8.16 -14.37
N ASP A 74 -2.46 -8.19 -13.17
CA ASP A 74 -2.27 -7.18 -12.14
C ASP A 74 -0.81 -7.04 -11.72
N ASP A 75 -0.06 -8.15 -11.56
CA ASP A 75 1.35 -8.12 -11.17
C ASP A 75 2.19 -7.38 -12.23
N VAL A 76 1.94 -7.67 -13.51
CA VAL A 76 2.61 -6.98 -14.62
C VAL A 76 2.26 -5.48 -14.63
N TRP A 77 0.99 -5.15 -14.40
CA TRP A 77 0.54 -3.76 -14.35
C TRP A 77 1.18 -2.98 -13.19
N LEU A 78 1.23 -3.57 -12.00
CA LEU A 78 1.90 -2.98 -10.83
C LEU A 78 3.40 -2.77 -11.10
N VAL A 79 4.08 -3.70 -11.78
CA VAL A 79 5.47 -3.50 -12.21
C VAL A 79 5.60 -2.28 -13.13
N ILE A 80 4.72 -2.12 -14.12
CA ILE A 80 4.72 -0.94 -15.02
C ILE A 80 4.49 0.34 -14.21
N LEU A 81 3.50 0.36 -13.32
CA LEU A 81 3.23 1.50 -12.45
C LEU A 81 4.42 1.85 -11.55
N SER A 82 5.18 0.85 -11.07
CA SER A 82 6.38 1.09 -10.25
C SER A 82 7.42 1.90 -11.03
N GLN A 83 7.69 1.49 -12.27
CA GLN A 83 8.67 2.14 -13.13
C GLN A 83 8.20 3.52 -13.57
N LEU A 84 6.92 3.65 -13.88
CA LEU A 84 6.30 4.94 -14.16
C LEU A 84 6.41 5.89 -12.96
N SER A 85 6.15 5.40 -11.75
CA SER A 85 6.26 6.19 -10.53
C SER A 85 7.69 6.73 -10.34
N PHE A 86 8.70 5.90 -10.56
CA PHE A 86 10.10 6.36 -10.53
C PHE A 86 10.40 7.39 -11.62
N PHE A 87 9.92 7.15 -12.85
CA PHE A 87 10.10 8.07 -13.96
C PHE A 87 9.47 9.44 -13.70
N VAL A 88 8.22 9.48 -13.24
CA VAL A 88 7.52 10.73 -12.91
C VAL A 88 8.25 11.50 -11.83
N ASN A 89 8.65 10.82 -10.74
CA ASN A 89 9.37 11.45 -9.65
C ASN A 89 10.75 11.98 -10.07
N ALA A 90 11.47 11.27 -10.94
CA ALA A 90 12.78 11.70 -11.43
C ALA A 90 12.69 12.88 -12.42
N ASN A 91 11.54 13.08 -13.07
CA ASN A 91 11.32 14.09 -14.10
C ASN A 91 10.22 15.10 -13.73
N ALA A 92 9.92 15.26 -12.44
CA ALA A 92 8.73 15.95 -11.95
C ALA A 92 8.59 17.39 -12.47
N GLU A 93 9.69 18.16 -12.51
CA GLU A 93 9.67 19.53 -13.02
C GLU A 93 9.25 19.60 -14.49
N SER A 94 9.77 18.71 -15.32
CA SER A 94 9.45 18.68 -16.76
C SER A 94 8.04 18.20 -17.08
N LEU A 95 7.46 17.39 -16.18
CA LEU A 95 6.13 16.79 -16.34
C LEU A 95 5.03 17.55 -15.59
N GLN A 96 5.37 18.63 -14.87
CA GLN A 96 4.43 19.38 -14.05
C GLN A 96 3.21 19.84 -14.85
N ASP A 97 3.43 20.50 -16.00
CA ASP A 97 2.37 21.03 -16.86
C ASP A 97 1.53 19.92 -17.54
N THR A 98 2.01 18.67 -17.52
CA THR A 98 1.26 17.50 -17.98
C THR A 98 0.21 17.10 -16.94
N PHE A 99 0.61 16.99 -15.66
CA PHE A 99 -0.28 16.45 -14.62
C PHE A 99 -1.12 17.51 -13.90
N VAL A 100 -0.61 18.73 -13.75
CA VAL A 100 -1.25 19.78 -12.93
C VAL A 100 -1.23 21.15 -13.61
N CYS A 101 -2.14 22.04 -13.23
CA CYS A 101 -2.23 23.41 -13.76
C CYS A 101 -1.64 24.47 -12.83
N TYR A 102 -0.92 24.06 -11.79
CA TYR A 102 -0.39 24.94 -10.74
C TYR A 102 1.10 24.67 -10.52
N LYS A 103 1.81 25.69 -10.04
CA LYS A 103 3.27 25.66 -9.86
C LYS A 103 3.72 25.08 -8.53
N ASP A 104 2.90 25.22 -7.49
CA ASP A 104 3.26 24.81 -6.13
C ASP A 104 2.56 23.51 -5.74
N LYS A 105 3.19 22.73 -4.85
CA LYS A 105 2.63 21.47 -4.36
C LYS A 105 1.32 21.72 -3.59
N ARG A 106 0.25 21.01 -3.94
CA ARG A 106 -1.08 21.17 -3.31
C ARG A 106 -1.26 20.19 -2.16
N GLU A 107 -1.67 20.67 -1.00
CA GLU A 107 -2.02 19.81 0.13
C GLU A 107 -3.41 19.18 -0.04
N LEU A 108 -3.51 17.88 0.25
CA LEU A 108 -4.75 17.11 0.26
C LEU A 108 -4.80 16.30 1.56
N ILE A 109 -5.81 16.57 2.38
CA ILE A 109 -5.97 15.92 3.69
C ILE A 109 -7.22 15.04 3.65
N LEU A 110 -7.04 13.76 3.95
CA LEU A 110 -8.14 12.82 4.20
C LEU A 110 -8.34 12.73 5.72
N ASP A 111 -9.40 13.37 6.23
CA ASP A 111 -9.75 13.33 7.64
C ASP A 111 -10.64 12.11 7.93
N VAL A 112 -10.09 11.15 8.69
CA VAL A 112 -10.76 9.91 9.09
C VAL A 112 -11.03 9.86 10.61
N ARG A 113 -10.84 10.97 11.32
CA ARG A 113 -11.10 11.03 12.77
C ARG A 113 -12.58 10.71 13.06
N PRO A 114 -12.89 10.03 14.19
CA PRO A 114 -12.00 9.73 15.31
C PRO A 114 -11.23 8.41 15.19
N LEU A 115 -11.18 7.77 14.02
CA LEU A 115 -10.58 6.44 13.86
C LEU A 115 -9.08 6.45 14.17
N GLY A 116 -8.62 5.45 14.93
CA GLY A 116 -7.20 5.16 15.09
C GLY A 116 -6.58 4.50 13.86
N LEU A 117 -5.25 4.53 13.78
CA LEU A 117 -4.48 3.90 12.69
C LEU A 117 -4.73 2.39 12.55
N ASP A 118 -5.06 1.72 13.65
CA ASP A 118 -5.37 0.28 13.71
C ASP A 118 -6.83 -0.04 13.37
N GLN A 119 -7.70 0.96 13.37
CA GLN A 119 -9.13 0.82 13.07
C GLN A 119 -9.45 1.15 11.61
N MET A 120 -8.62 1.98 10.97
CA MET A 120 -8.77 2.39 9.59
C MET A 120 -8.32 1.27 8.63
N ASP A 121 -9.08 1.07 7.55
CA ASP A 121 -8.61 0.33 6.38
C ASP A 121 -7.68 1.23 5.55
N ALA A 122 -6.37 0.96 5.61
CA ALA A 122 -5.35 1.72 4.91
C ALA A 122 -5.42 1.53 3.39
N GLY A 123 -5.82 0.34 2.92
CA GLY A 123 -6.00 0.08 1.49
C GLY A 123 -7.17 0.86 0.91
N TYR A 124 -8.27 0.92 1.65
CA TYR A 124 -9.43 1.73 1.28
C TYR A 124 -9.15 3.24 1.39
N ALA A 125 -8.46 3.68 2.45
CA ALA A 125 -8.06 5.08 2.59
C ALA A 125 -7.12 5.53 1.46
N ALA A 126 -6.20 4.66 1.01
CA ALA A 126 -5.35 4.92 -0.15
C ALA A 126 -6.17 5.09 -1.43
N GLN A 127 -7.20 4.27 -1.63
CA GLN A 127 -8.12 4.40 -2.79
C GLN A 127 -8.88 5.73 -2.76
N ILE A 128 -9.46 6.12 -1.61
CA ILE A 128 -10.16 7.42 -1.48
C ILE A 128 -9.22 8.60 -1.74
N MET A 129 -8.01 8.53 -1.20
CA MET A 129 -7.00 9.57 -1.42
C MET A 129 -6.58 9.61 -2.90
N ALA A 130 -6.43 8.46 -3.56
CA ALA A 130 -6.13 8.39 -4.99
C ALA A 130 -7.25 9.03 -5.83
N ASP A 131 -8.51 8.73 -5.54
CA ASP A 131 -9.67 9.34 -6.18
C ASP A 131 -9.70 10.87 -6.01
N THR A 132 -9.31 11.34 -4.82
CA THR A 132 -9.19 12.78 -4.53
C THR A 132 -8.10 13.42 -5.38
N VAL A 133 -6.95 12.75 -5.53
CA VAL A 133 -5.86 13.22 -6.40
C VAL A 133 -6.28 13.18 -7.88
N PHE A 134 -7.00 12.14 -8.33
CA PHE A 134 -7.51 12.06 -9.72
C PHE A 134 -8.38 13.25 -10.07
N GLY A 135 -9.30 13.62 -9.17
CA GLY A 135 -10.15 14.81 -9.37
C GLY A 135 -9.40 16.14 -9.37
N ALA A 136 -8.14 16.15 -8.91
CA ALA A 136 -7.28 17.34 -8.88
C ALA A 136 -6.23 17.36 -10.00
N LEU A 137 -6.12 16.30 -10.81
CA LEU A 137 -5.29 16.28 -12.01
C LEU A 137 -5.89 17.18 -13.11
N LYS A 138 -5.03 17.59 -14.04
CA LYS A 138 -5.42 18.34 -15.23
C LYS A 138 -6.35 17.55 -16.14
N ASP A 139 -6.10 16.26 -16.28
CA ASP A 139 -6.95 15.32 -16.99
C ASP A 139 -7.35 14.19 -16.05
N SER A 140 -8.66 14.05 -15.81
CA SER A 140 -9.22 13.01 -14.94
C SER A 140 -9.01 11.61 -15.49
N ASP A 141 -8.81 11.47 -16.81
CA ASP A 141 -8.63 10.18 -17.47
C ASP A 141 -7.26 9.56 -17.14
N TYR A 142 -6.28 10.35 -16.69
CA TYR A 142 -5.02 9.80 -16.19
C TYR A 142 -5.24 8.89 -14.98
N GLY A 143 -6.22 9.21 -14.15
CA GLY A 143 -6.53 8.42 -12.98
C GLY A 143 -7.13 7.06 -13.31
N SER A 144 -8.10 7.05 -14.23
CA SER A 144 -8.75 5.82 -14.67
C SER A 144 -7.77 4.87 -15.37
N TRP A 145 -6.78 5.42 -16.10
CA TRP A 145 -5.74 4.60 -16.70
C TRP A 145 -4.80 3.96 -15.69
N MET A 146 -4.49 4.64 -14.58
CA MET A 146 -3.52 4.12 -13.60
C MET A 146 -4.08 3.00 -12.72
N MET A 147 -5.40 2.93 -12.53
CA MET A 147 -6.02 1.86 -11.75
C MET A 147 -6.21 0.59 -12.58
N PRO A 148 -5.78 -0.60 -12.08
CA PRO A 148 -6.05 -1.85 -12.77
C PRO A 148 -7.56 -2.15 -12.80
N ASP A 149 -8.03 -2.67 -13.94
CA ASP A 149 -9.43 -3.08 -14.14
C ASP A 149 -9.53 -4.37 -14.96
N PHE A 150 -8.69 -5.36 -14.61
CA PHE A 150 -8.75 -6.69 -15.20
C PHE A 150 -9.84 -7.52 -14.52
N SER A 151 -10.31 -8.57 -15.20
CA SER A 151 -11.37 -9.44 -14.67
C SER A 151 -11.01 -10.17 -13.36
N ILE A 152 -9.72 -10.24 -13.02
CA ILE A 152 -9.19 -10.88 -11.82
C ILE A 152 -8.62 -9.88 -10.80
N THR A 153 -8.79 -8.57 -11.05
CA THR A 153 -8.32 -7.52 -10.16
C THR A 153 -9.07 -7.59 -8.83
N SER A 154 -8.33 -7.78 -7.75
CA SER A 154 -8.84 -7.81 -6.38
C SER A 154 -8.83 -6.43 -5.72
N HIS A 155 -9.46 -6.32 -4.56
CA HIS A 155 -9.43 -5.10 -3.76
C HIS A 155 -8.00 -4.74 -3.28
N SER A 156 -7.18 -5.75 -2.98
CA SER A 156 -5.77 -5.53 -2.62
C SER A 156 -4.92 -5.06 -3.79
N ASP A 157 -5.21 -5.50 -5.02
CA ASP A 157 -4.50 -5.02 -6.21
C ASP A 157 -4.82 -3.54 -6.45
N ARG A 158 -6.10 -3.14 -6.32
CA ARG A 158 -6.51 -1.73 -6.38
C ARG A 158 -5.87 -0.90 -5.27
N SER A 159 -5.86 -1.40 -4.04
CA SER A 159 -5.21 -0.72 -2.91
C SER A 159 -3.72 -0.48 -3.16
N THR A 160 -3.02 -1.49 -3.68
CA THR A 160 -1.59 -1.39 -4.01
C THR A 160 -1.36 -0.39 -5.13
N ALA A 161 -2.15 -0.46 -6.21
CA ALA A 161 -2.07 0.48 -7.32
C ALA A 161 -2.33 1.94 -6.86
N ALA A 162 -3.33 2.15 -6.00
CA ALA A 162 -3.64 3.46 -5.42
C ALA A 162 -2.46 4.01 -4.61
N ALA A 163 -1.84 3.20 -3.75
CA ALA A 163 -0.66 3.62 -2.99
C ALA A 163 0.52 3.98 -3.91
N MET A 164 0.76 3.19 -4.96
CA MET A 164 1.81 3.47 -5.95
C MET A 164 1.54 4.74 -6.76
N PHE A 165 0.28 4.98 -7.12
CA PHE A 165 -0.18 6.19 -7.77
C PHE A 165 0.08 7.43 -6.90
N LEU A 166 -0.33 7.39 -5.63
CA LEU A 166 -0.04 8.47 -4.68
C LEU A 166 1.46 8.73 -4.55
N GLY A 167 2.26 7.66 -4.53
CA GLY A 167 3.72 7.76 -4.59
C GLY A 167 4.26 8.38 -5.88
N ALA A 168 3.63 8.15 -7.03
CA ALA A 168 3.99 8.77 -8.31
C ALA A 168 3.68 10.26 -8.33
N MET A 169 2.59 10.67 -7.68
CA MET A 169 2.09 12.05 -7.66
C MET A 169 2.62 12.89 -6.49
N LYS A 170 3.41 12.30 -5.59
CA LYS A 170 3.92 12.96 -4.37
C LYS A 170 4.73 14.25 -4.60
N ALA A 171 5.25 14.45 -5.80
CA ALA A 171 5.96 15.68 -6.17
C ALA A 171 4.98 16.86 -6.37
N TYR A 172 3.73 16.59 -6.76
CA TYR A 172 2.71 17.60 -7.07
C TYR A 172 1.66 17.75 -5.97
N PHE A 173 1.48 16.72 -5.13
CA PHE A 173 0.49 16.68 -4.06
C PHE A 173 1.10 16.28 -2.73
N ASP A 174 0.72 16.98 -1.67
CA ASP A 174 1.03 16.60 -0.30
C ASP A 174 -0.18 15.90 0.31
N SER A 175 -0.22 14.59 0.12
CA SER A 175 -1.33 13.74 0.57
C SER A 175 -1.08 13.27 2.00
N SER A 176 -1.91 13.71 2.94
CA SER A 176 -1.84 13.29 4.34
C SER A 176 -3.17 12.71 4.82
N ILE A 177 -3.08 11.75 5.74
CA ILE A 177 -4.25 11.18 6.41
C ILE A 177 -4.25 11.69 7.84
N LEU A 178 -5.35 12.33 8.24
CA LEU A 178 -5.55 12.81 9.59
C LEU A 178 -6.43 11.81 10.34
N CYS A 179 -5.86 11.17 11.36
CA CYS A 179 -6.50 10.14 12.17
C CYS A 179 -6.29 10.39 13.67
N GLY A 180 -6.99 9.64 14.52
CA GLY A 180 -6.97 9.75 15.98
C GLY A 180 -8.16 10.52 16.54
N CYS A 181 -8.15 10.76 17.84
CA CYS A 181 -9.24 11.45 18.53
C CYS A 181 -8.80 12.85 18.98
N ASP A 182 -9.63 13.85 18.68
CA ASP A 182 -9.60 15.12 19.42
C ASP A 182 -10.32 14.91 20.76
N PHE A 183 -9.86 15.57 21.83
CA PHE A 183 -10.61 15.59 23.09
C PHE A 183 -11.75 16.61 22.99
N PRO A 184 -13.03 16.20 22.93
CA PRO A 184 -14.13 17.15 22.74
C PRO A 184 -14.33 18.06 23.96
N SER A 185 -13.97 17.60 25.17
CA SER A 185 -13.87 18.43 26.37
C SER A 185 -13.04 17.73 27.46
N VAL A 186 -12.36 18.52 28.30
CA VAL A 186 -11.68 18.05 29.51
C VAL A 186 -12.29 18.77 30.70
N THR A 187 -12.97 18.03 31.57
CA THR A 187 -13.51 18.58 32.82
C THR A 187 -12.62 18.14 33.99
N LEU A 188 -11.89 19.10 34.56
CA LEU A 188 -11.11 18.87 35.76
C LEU A 188 -11.99 19.06 37.01
N HIS A 189 -12.16 17.98 37.78
CA HIS A 189 -12.86 18.04 39.06
C HIS A 189 -11.86 18.10 40.22
N GLY A 190 -12.01 19.11 41.09
CA GLY A 190 -11.23 19.27 42.31
C GLY A 190 -11.48 20.62 42.98
N GLU A 191 -11.56 20.61 44.31
CA GLU A 191 -11.63 21.84 45.13
C GLU A 191 -10.42 21.87 46.07
N ARG A 192 -9.79 23.04 46.20
CA ARG A 192 -8.69 23.23 47.16
C ARG A 192 -9.29 23.36 48.56
N SER A 193 -9.12 22.35 49.42
CA SER A 193 -9.39 22.52 50.86
C SER A 193 -8.31 23.42 51.46
N GLY A 194 -8.56 24.72 51.41
CA GLY A 194 -7.79 25.71 52.14
C GLY A 194 -8.20 25.68 53.59
N ASN A 195 -7.45 24.95 54.43
CA ASN A 195 -7.37 25.32 55.85
C ASN A 195 -6.63 26.66 55.92
N VAL A 196 -7.40 27.76 55.86
CA VAL A 196 -6.92 29.08 56.28
C VAL A 196 -7.13 29.12 57.79
N PRO A 197 -6.08 29.13 58.64
CA PRO A 197 -6.26 29.37 60.06
C PRO A 197 -6.80 30.79 60.24
N SER A 198 -7.99 30.90 60.82
CA SER A 198 -8.54 32.16 61.32
C SER A 198 -7.60 32.69 62.41
N GLY A 199 -6.95 33.82 62.13
CA GLY A 199 -6.33 34.65 63.17
C GLY A 199 -7.38 35.29 64.08
#